data_AF-A0A5S3X157-F1
#
_entry.id   AF-A0A5S3X157-F1
#
_cell.length_a   1.000
_cell.length_b   1.000
_cell.length_c   1.000
_cell.angle_alpha   90.00
_cell.angle_beta   90.00
_cell.angle_gamma   90.00
#
_symmetry.space_group_name_H-M   'P 1'
#
loop_
_entity.id
_entity.type
_entity.pdbx_description
1 polymer ?
#
loop_
_entity_poly.entity_id
_entity_poly.type
_entity_poly.pdbx_seq_one_letter_code
_entity_poly.pdbx_strand_id
1 'polypeptide(L)'
;MKNSISFRLWGRHALFSDPITRVGGEKCSYHIPTYEAIKGVLKSIYWKPTLVWHVDKVRVIKPLRTQTRGTKPLNWGGGNSLAYYTFLHDVEYQVLAHFEWNEHRPELAQDRVDGKHFAIAKRMLNKGGRQDIFLGTRDCQGYVEPCEFGEGKGAFDDTDELGFGLMFHGFDYPDETGKDELRTRFWHAVMKNGVIDYPTPKECPVNRYVRDMKAKAFELDNNMQPVASTEESL
;
A
#
# COMPACT_ATOMS: atom_id res chain seq x y z
N MET A 1 -22.52 -0.71 4.83
CA MET A 1 -21.92 0.53 4.29
C MET A 1 -21.13 0.19 3.05
N LYS A 2 -21.12 1.05 2.02
CA LYS A 2 -20.24 0.88 0.85
C LYS A 2 -18.91 1.57 1.17
N ASN A 3 -17.93 0.83 1.68
CA ASN A 3 -16.59 1.36 2.00
C ASN A 3 -15.48 0.73 1.14
N SER A 4 -15.85 -0.11 0.17
CA SER A 4 -14.91 -0.82 -0.69
C SER A 4 -14.72 -0.11 -2.04
N ILE A 5 -13.48 -0.04 -2.50
CA ILE A 5 -13.11 0.44 -3.83
C ILE A 5 -12.31 -0.64 -4.56
N SER A 6 -12.45 -0.67 -5.88
CA SER A 6 -11.63 -1.47 -6.78
C SER A 6 -11.01 -0.59 -7.86
N PHE A 7 -9.75 -0.86 -8.17
CA PHE A 7 -9.01 -0.06 -9.13
C PHE A 7 -7.87 -0.83 -9.78
N ARG A 8 -7.53 -0.43 -11.00
CA ARG A 8 -6.32 -0.82 -11.69
C ARG A 8 -5.16 0.05 -11.21
N LEU A 9 -4.00 -0.55 -11.03
CA LEU A 9 -2.74 0.08 -10.65
C LEU A 9 -1.65 -0.39 -11.61
N TRP A 10 -0.94 0.52 -12.27
CA TRP A 10 0.11 0.16 -13.23
C TRP A 10 1.29 1.10 -13.17
N GLY A 11 2.42 0.64 -13.70
CA GLY A 11 3.63 1.45 -13.83
C GLY A 11 4.72 0.74 -14.62
N ARG A 12 5.67 1.53 -15.13
CA ARG A 12 6.78 0.99 -15.93
C ARG A 12 7.75 0.15 -15.09
N HIS A 13 7.91 0.53 -13.82
CA HIS A 13 8.80 -0.11 -12.87
C HIS A 13 8.13 -0.15 -11.49
N ALA A 14 8.50 -1.15 -10.69
CA ALA A 14 8.18 -1.20 -9.26
C ALA A 14 9.37 -1.74 -8.46
N LEU A 15 9.50 -1.29 -7.21
CA LEU A 15 10.53 -1.77 -6.28
C LEU A 15 9.94 -1.98 -4.89
N PHE A 16 9.36 -3.15 -4.68
CA PHE A 16 8.90 -3.61 -3.36
C PHE A 16 10.07 -4.25 -2.64
N SER A 17 10.92 -3.43 -2.01
CA SER A 17 12.24 -3.86 -1.53
C SER A 17 12.16 -5.05 -0.55
N ASP A 18 12.86 -6.13 -0.88
CA ASP A 18 13.07 -7.24 0.05
C ASP A 18 14.11 -6.81 1.12
N PRO A 19 13.73 -6.78 2.42
CA PRO A 19 14.62 -6.37 3.49
C PRO A 19 15.88 -7.25 3.62
N ILE A 20 15.83 -8.52 3.19
CA ILE A 20 16.99 -9.43 3.24
C ILE A 20 18.07 -8.96 2.27
N THR A 21 17.68 -8.56 1.06
CA THR A 21 18.64 -8.16 0.01
C THR A 21 19.34 -6.84 0.29
N ARG A 22 18.80 -6.03 1.22
CA ARG A 22 19.33 -4.71 1.56
C ARG A 22 20.72 -4.74 2.23
N VAL A 23 21.12 -5.85 2.85
CA VAL A 23 22.37 -5.94 3.63
C VAL A 23 23.62 -5.65 2.77
N GLY A 24 23.57 -5.96 1.48
CA GLY A 24 24.67 -5.73 0.53
C GLY A 24 24.71 -4.35 -0.12
N GLY A 25 23.80 -3.42 0.23
CA GLY A 25 23.69 -2.10 -0.41
C GLY A 25 22.92 -2.10 -1.74
N GLU A 26 22.73 -3.27 -2.34
CA GLU A 26 21.81 -3.52 -3.45
C GLU A 26 20.37 -3.70 -2.96
N LYS A 27 19.40 -3.62 -3.87
CA LYS A 27 17.99 -3.85 -3.57
C LYS A 27 17.36 -4.68 -4.68
N CYS A 28 16.67 -5.74 -4.30
CA CYS A 28 15.82 -6.49 -5.20
C CYS A 28 14.36 -6.29 -4.79
N SER A 29 13.49 -6.14 -5.79
CA SER A 29 12.05 -6.16 -5.57
C SER A 29 11.61 -7.58 -5.22
N TYR A 30 10.67 -7.70 -4.28
CA TYR A 30 9.76 -8.83 -4.26
C TYR A 30 9.03 -8.93 -5.61
N HIS A 31 8.61 -10.15 -5.94
CA HIS A 31 7.87 -10.43 -7.17
C HIS A 31 6.44 -9.89 -7.16
N ILE A 32 5.84 -9.74 -5.98
CA ILE A 32 4.49 -9.24 -5.80
C ILE A 32 4.50 -8.06 -4.82
N PRO A 33 3.52 -7.14 -4.89
CA PRO A 33 3.44 -6.04 -3.95
C PRO A 33 3.26 -6.52 -2.51
N THR A 34 3.84 -5.78 -1.57
CA THR A 34 3.53 -5.98 -0.15
C THR A 34 2.20 -5.31 0.20
N TYR A 35 1.54 -5.80 1.26
CA TYR A 35 0.32 -5.18 1.77
C TYR A 35 0.54 -3.69 2.08
N GLU A 36 1.67 -3.36 2.72
CA GLU A 36 2.05 -1.98 3.05
C GLU A 36 2.22 -1.09 1.82
N ALA A 37 2.79 -1.61 0.73
CA ALA A 37 2.97 -0.84 -0.49
C ALA A 37 1.61 -0.46 -1.11
N ILE A 38 0.66 -1.41 -1.16
CA ILE A 38 -0.69 -1.15 -1.67
C ILE A 38 -1.47 -0.22 -0.73
N LYS A 39 -1.30 -0.38 0.59
CA LYS A 39 -1.84 0.56 1.58
C LYS A 39 -1.31 1.98 1.37
N GLY A 40 -0.03 2.14 1.00
CA GLY A 40 0.55 3.43 0.60
C GLY A 40 -0.11 4.02 -0.65
N VAL A 41 -0.40 3.21 -1.67
CA VAL A 41 -1.14 3.63 -2.88
C VAL A 41 -2.56 4.09 -2.50
N LEU A 42 -3.28 3.33 -1.68
CA LEU A 42 -4.60 3.71 -1.17
C LEU A 42 -4.56 5.05 -0.42
N LYS A 43 -3.53 5.25 0.41
CA LYS A 43 -3.35 6.52 1.12
C LYS A 43 -3.13 7.71 0.17
N SER A 44 -2.45 7.46 -0.94
CA SER A 44 -2.18 8.47 -1.99
C SER A 44 -3.42 8.79 -2.83
N ILE A 45 -4.33 7.81 -3.00
CA ILE A 45 -5.66 8.06 -3.58
C ILE A 45 -6.46 9.01 -2.69
N TYR A 46 -6.64 8.62 -1.43
CA TYR A 46 -7.33 9.43 -0.42
C TYR A 46 -7.04 8.89 0.97
N TRP A 47 -6.68 9.78 1.90
CA TRP A 47 -6.51 9.40 3.30
C TRP A 47 -6.84 10.54 4.27
N LYS A 48 -7.37 10.13 5.42
CA LYS A 48 -7.54 10.92 6.64
C LYS A 48 -7.27 9.99 7.84
N PRO A 49 -6.75 10.49 8.97
CA PRO A 49 -6.51 9.67 10.17
C PRO A 49 -7.78 9.08 10.78
N THR A 50 -8.96 9.59 10.39
CA THR A 50 -10.30 9.08 10.74
C THR A 50 -10.54 7.66 10.25
N LEU A 51 -9.82 7.20 9.22
CA LEU A 51 -10.00 5.88 8.61
C LEU A 51 -8.69 5.10 8.47
N VAL A 52 -8.81 3.78 8.39
CA VAL A 52 -7.72 2.85 8.10
C VAL A 52 -8.08 2.06 6.85
N TRP A 53 -7.17 2.04 5.88
CA TRP A 53 -7.30 1.21 4.68
C TRP A 53 -6.87 -0.24 4.95
N HIS A 54 -7.69 -1.16 4.47
CA HIS A 54 -7.48 -2.60 4.46
C HIS A 54 -7.41 -3.08 3.01
N VAL A 55 -6.31 -3.76 2.67
CA VAL A 55 -6.14 -4.36 1.34
C VAL A 55 -6.70 -5.78 1.41
N ASP A 56 -7.74 -6.05 0.63
CA ASP A 56 -8.39 -7.35 0.62
C ASP A 56 -7.68 -8.27 -0.37
N LYS A 57 -7.67 -7.87 -1.64
CA LYS A 57 -7.15 -8.71 -2.73
C LYS A 57 -6.36 -7.90 -3.73
N VAL A 58 -5.33 -8.53 -4.29
CA VAL A 58 -4.59 -8.01 -5.44
C VAL A 58 -4.52 -9.09 -6.51
N ARG A 59 -4.98 -8.78 -7.72
CA ARG A 59 -4.79 -9.63 -8.89
C ARG A 59 -3.63 -9.12 -9.72
N VAL A 60 -2.67 -9.99 -10.03
CA VAL A 60 -1.53 -9.69 -10.90
C VAL A 60 -1.94 -9.90 -12.35
N ILE A 61 -1.92 -8.83 -13.15
CA ILE A 61 -2.42 -8.86 -14.53
C ILE A 61 -1.31 -9.22 -15.51
N LYS A 62 -0.12 -8.65 -15.34
CA LYS A 62 1.02 -8.86 -16.25
C LYS A 62 1.98 -9.96 -15.77
N PRO A 63 2.72 -10.63 -16.67
CA PRO A 63 3.74 -11.57 -16.29
C PRO A 63 4.83 -10.92 -15.42
N LEU A 64 5.37 -11.69 -14.48
CA LEU A 64 6.46 -11.23 -13.63
C LEU A 64 7.76 -11.10 -14.44
N ARG A 65 8.23 -9.87 -14.60
CA ARG A 65 9.47 -9.55 -15.31
C ARG A 65 10.33 -8.64 -14.44
N THR A 66 11.63 -8.88 -14.42
CA THR A 66 12.59 -8.06 -13.69
C THR A 66 13.55 -7.36 -14.63
N GLN A 67 14.05 -6.19 -14.21
CA GLN A 67 15.08 -5.44 -14.90
C GLN A 67 16.07 -4.87 -13.88
N THR A 68 17.33 -5.27 -13.99
CA THR A 68 18.42 -4.69 -13.20
C THR A 68 18.87 -3.37 -13.81
N ARG A 69 19.03 -2.34 -12.99
CA ARG A 69 19.50 -1.01 -13.41
C ARG A 69 20.54 -0.49 -12.43
N GLY A 70 21.55 0.18 -12.97
CA GLY A 70 22.46 0.99 -12.16
C GLY A 70 21.72 2.19 -11.59
N THR A 71 21.87 2.41 -10.29
CA THR A 71 21.25 3.51 -9.55
C THR A 71 22.31 4.28 -8.78
N LYS A 72 21.97 5.53 -8.40
CA LYS A 72 22.81 6.40 -7.58
C LYS A 72 22.12 6.73 -6.26
N PRO A 73 22.05 5.80 -5.30
CA PRO A 73 21.34 6.05 -4.05
C PRO A 73 21.97 7.19 -3.28
N LEU A 74 21.14 8.02 -2.65
CA LEU A 74 21.59 9.11 -1.80
C LEU A 74 22.16 8.55 -0.49
N ASN A 75 23.37 8.95 -0.14
CA ASN A 75 23.95 8.65 1.16
C ASN A 75 23.62 9.78 2.14
N TRP A 76 23.13 9.45 3.34
CA TRP A 76 22.72 10.45 4.34
C TRP A 76 23.88 11.32 4.85
N GLY A 77 25.12 10.85 4.71
CA GLY A 77 26.35 11.61 4.98
C GLY A 77 26.86 12.48 3.82
N GLY A 78 26.12 12.57 2.72
CA GLY A 78 26.50 13.30 1.51
C GLY A 78 26.98 12.41 0.37
N GLY A 79 26.76 12.88 -0.87
CA GLY A 79 27.12 12.15 -2.10
C GLY A 79 26.16 11.00 -2.45
N ASN A 80 26.57 10.21 -3.43
CA ASN A 80 25.83 9.05 -3.91
C ASN A 80 26.71 7.80 -3.90
N SER A 81 26.14 6.66 -3.52
CA SER A 81 26.72 5.36 -3.82
C SER A 81 26.36 4.95 -5.26
N LEU A 82 27.06 3.97 -5.81
CA LEU A 82 26.64 3.27 -7.02
C LEU A 82 26.13 1.89 -6.59
N ALA A 83 24.93 1.54 -7.03
CA ALA A 83 24.33 0.25 -6.68
C ALA A 83 23.51 -0.29 -7.86
N TYR A 84 23.45 -1.62 -8.00
CA TYR A 84 22.52 -2.25 -8.91
C TYR A 84 21.23 -2.60 -8.17
N TYR A 85 20.11 -2.08 -8.65
CA TYR A 85 18.79 -2.43 -8.13
C TYR A 85 18.04 -3.25 -9.18
N THR A 86 17.36 -4.30 -8.72
CA THR A 86 16.52 -5.16 -9.56
C THR A 86 15.06 -4.79 -9.34
N PHE A 87 14.49 -4.15 -10.35
CA PHE A 87 13.10 -3.68 -10.37
C PHE A 87 12.20 -4.74 -11.00
N LEU A 88 10.92 -4.74 -10.65
CA LEU A 88 9.91 -5.28 -11.55
C LEU A 88 9.74 -4.35 -12.75
N HIS A 89 9.40 -4.90 -13.90
CA HIS A 89 9.25 -4.18 -15.16
C HIS A 89 7.89 -4.44 -15.79
N ASP A 90 7.23 -3.36 -16.22
CA ASP A 90 5.91 -3.35 -16.84
C ASP A 90 4.86 -4.08 -16.02
N VAL A 91 4.49 -3.49 -14.88
CA VAL A 91 3.58 -4.10 -13.91
C VAL A 91 2.17 -3.55 -14.03
N GLU A 92 1.20 -4.40 -13.76
CA GLU A 92 -0.22 -4.05 -13.67
C GLU A 92 -0.93 -4.96 -12.68
N TYR A 93 -1.78 -4.35 -11.86
CA TYR A 93 -2.53 -4.99 -10.80
C TYR A 93 -3.98 -4.51 -10.82
N GLN A 94 -4.91 -5.37 -10.42
CA GLN A 94 -6.22 -4.94 -9.91
C GLN A 94 -6.19 -5.07 -8.39
N VAL A 95 -6.70 -4.07 -7.69
CA VAL A 95 -6.73 -4.00 -6.23
C VAL A 95 -8.18 -3.93 -5.78
N LEU A 96 -8.54 -4.75 -4.79
CA LEU A 96 -9.77 -4.64 -4.02
C LEU A 96 -9.39 -4.29 -2.58
N ALA A 97 -10.01 -3.24 -2.05
CA ALA A 97 -9.73 -2.75 -0.71
C ALA A 97 -10.96 -2.08 -0.11
N HIS A 98 -10.98 -1.95 1.20
CA HIS A 98 -11.98 -1.19 1.93
C HIS A 98 -11.35 -0.37 3.05
N PHE A 99 -12.10 0.57 3.61
CA PHE A 99 -11.70 1.25 4.82
C PHE A 99 -12.65 0.99 5.99
N GLU A 100 -12.07 0.99 7.18
CA GLU A 100 -12.76 0.98 8.46
C GLU A 100 -12.47 2.29 9.20
N TRP A 101 -13.31 2.63 10.19
CA TRP A 101 -13.05 3.79 11.05
C TRP A 101 -11.89 3.51 11.99
N ASN A 102 -11.03 4.51 12.21
CA ASN A 102 -9.96 4.40 13.18
C ASN A 102 -10.50 4.58 14.60
N GLU A 103 -10.78 3.47 15.29
CA GLU A 103 -11.28 3.47 16.67
C GLU A 103 -10.24 3.95 17.69
N HIS A 104 -8.95 3.93 17.34
CA HIS A 104 -7.86 4.45 18.17
C HIS A 104 -7.76 5.99 18.14
N ARG A 105 -8.69 6.66 17.44
CA ARG A 105 -8.80 8.12 17.31
C ARG A 105 -10.17 8.62 17.79
N PRO A 106 -10.49 8.53 19.09
CA PRO A 106 -11.78 8.98 19.61
C PRO A 106 -12.01 10.48 19.39
N GLU A 107 -10.94 11.28 19.34
CA GLU A 107 -10.99 12.73 19.06
C GLU A 107 -11.54 13.06 17.66
N LEU A 108 -11.51 12.09 16.74
CA LEU A 108 -12.01 12.22 15.37
C LEU A 108 -13.38 11.55 15.17
N ALA A 109 -14.07 11.14 16.25
CA ALA A 109 -15.37 10.45 16.14
C ALA A 109 -16.41 11.27 15.35
N GLN A 110 -16.40 12.59 15.49
CA GLN A 110 -17.27 13.51 14.75
C GLN A 110 -16.99 13.57 13.24
N ASP A 111 -15.79 13.18 12.80
CA ASP A 111 -15.39 13.16 11.38
C ASP A 111 -15.82 11.84 10.71
N ARG A 112 -16.31 10.84 11.46
CA ARG A 112 -16.79 9.54 10.94
C ARG A 112 -18.17 9.68 10.29
N VAL A 113 -18.23 10.45 9.21
CA VAL A 113 -19.47 10.74 8.48
C VAL A 113 -19.69 9.70 7.40
N ASP A 114 -20.74 8.91 7.55
CA ASP A 114 -21.12 7.87 6.62
C ASP A 114 -21.26 8.37 5.18
N GLY A 115 -20.70 7.63 4.24
CA GLY A 115 -20.77 7.91 2.81
C GLY A 115 -19.86 9.05 2.32
N LYS A 116 -19.54 10.03 3.16
CA LYS A 116 -18.79 11.23 2.75
C LYS A 116 -17.33 10.91 2.39
N HIS A 117 -16.62 10.19 3.27
CA HIS A 117 -15.28 9.71 2.97
C HIS A 117 -15.25 8.82 1.72
N PHE A 118 -16.25 7.96 1.56
CA PHE A 118 -16.36 7.08 0.41
C PHE A 118 -16.62 7.85 -0.90
N ALA A 119 -17.49 8.85 -0.89
CA ALA A 119 -17.76 9.71 -2.04
C ALA A 119 -16.50 10.47 -2.47
N ILE A 120 -15.74 11.02 -1.51
CA ILE A 120 -14.46 11.67 -1.79
C ILE A 120 -13.45 10.66 -2.36
N ALA A 121 -13.30 9.48 -1.74
CA ALA A 121 -12.38 8.44 -2.19
C ALA A 121 -12.67 8.04 -3.65
N LYS A 122 -13.94 7.81 -3.99
CA LYS A 122 -14.37 7.53 -5.38
C LYS A 122 -14.06 8.67 -6.33
N ARG A 123 -14.38 9.91 -5.94
CA ARG A 123 -14.10 11.09 -6.77
C ARG A 123 -12.59 11.26 -7.01
N MET A 124 -11.75 11.04 -6.00
CA MET A 124 -10.30 11.12 -6.15
C MET A 124 -9.76 9.97 -6.99
N LEU A 125 -10.27 8.75 -6.81
CA LEU A 125 -9.89 7.62 -7.65
C LEU A 125 -10.20 7.89 -9.13
N ASN A 126 -11.37 8.42 -9.45
CA ASN A 126 -11.73 8.84 -10.82
C ASN A 126 -10.80 9.92 -11.40
N LYS A 127 -10.14 10.72 -10.55
CA LYS A 127 -9.18 11.75 -10.94
C LYS A 127 -7.72 11.24 -10.94
N GLY A 128 -7.48 9.94 -10.70
CA GLY A 128 -6.14 9.34 -10.65
C GLY A 128 -5.44 9.42 -9.28
N GLY A 129 -6.17 9.82 -8.24
CA GLY A 129 -5.66 10.02 -6.89
C GLY A 129 -5.47 11.50 -6.51
N ARG A 130 -5.19 11.74 -5.23
CA ARG A 130 -4.94 13.11 -4.70
C ARG A 130 -3.46 13.44 -4.61
N GLN A 131 -2.60 12.42 -4.58
CA GLN A 131 -1.14 12.52 -4.53
C GLN A 131 -0.54 11.62 -5.61
N ASP A 132 0.74 11.85 -5.92
CA ASP A 132 1.49 10.97 -6.82
C ASP A 132 1.50 9.53 -6.31
N ILE A 133 1.25 8.60 -7.23
CA ILE A 133 1.27 7.17 -6.94
C ILE A 133 2.69 6.63 -7.14
N PHE A 134 3.23 5.97 -6.13
CA PHE A 134 4.54 5.32 -6.20
C PHE A 134 4.44 3.81 -5.91
N LEU A 135 5.09 3.01 -6.76
CA LEU A 135 5.18 1.57 -6.65
C LEU A 135 6.44 1.18 -5.85
N GLY A 136 6.40 1.43 -4.55
CA GLY A 136 7.42 1.04 -3.57
C GLY A 136 8.56 2.05 -3.35
N THR A 137 8.96 2.80 -4.38
CA THR A 137 9.96 3.89 -4.27
C THR A 137 9.58 5.08 -5.14
N ARG A 138 10.12 6.26 -4.84
CA ARG A 138 9.88 7.51 -5.57
C ARG A 138 10.27 7.44 -7.05
N ASP A 139 11.27 6.62 -7.40
CA ASP A 139 11.70 6.45 -8.80
C ASP A 139 10.75 5.57 -9.62
N CYS A 140 9.74 4.96 -8.99
CA CYS A 140 8.77 4.06 -9.60
C CYS A 140 7.38 4.70 -9.58
N GLN A 141 7.18 5.76 -10.35
CA GLN A 141 5.87 6.39 -10.51
C GLN A 141 4.89 5.43 -11.19
N GLY A 142 3.69 5.34 -10.63
CA GLY A 142 2.57 4.59 -11.17
C GLY A 142 1.32 5.46 -11.32
N TYR A 143 0.22 4.82 -11.71
CA TYR A 143 -1.07 5.46 -11.91
C TYR A 143 -2.20 4.51 -11.50
N VAL A 144 -3.36 5.09 -11.23
CA VAL A 144 -4.56 4.35 -10.84
C VAL A 144 -5.77 4.80 -11.63
N GLU A 145 -6.71 3.88 -11.82
CA GLU A 145 -8.00 4.13 -12.47
C GLU A 145 -9.05 3.18 -11.88
N PRO A 146 -10.31 3.60 -11.70
CA PRO A 146 -11.38 2.69 -11.31
C PRO A 146 -11.46 1.49 -12.27
N CYS A 147 -11.69 0.31 -11.72
CA CYS A 147 -11.84 -0.92 -12.51
C CYS A 147 -12.80 -1.87 -11.79
N GLU A 148 -13.38 -2.82 -12.51
CA GLU A 148 -14.07 -3.95 -11.90
C GLU A 148 -13.04 -5.03 -11.54
N PHE A 149 -13.02 -5.46 -10.27
CA PHE A 149 -12.04 -6.47 -9.85
C PHE A 149 -12.36 -7.82 -10.50
N GLY A 150 -11.37 -8.44 -11.14
CA GLY A 150 -11.53 -9.69 -11.85
C GLY A 150 -11.90 -9.53 -13.33
N GLU A 151 -12.11 -8.30 -13.82
CA GLU A 151 -12.38 -8.08 -15.24
C GLU A 151 -11.15 -8.34 -16.11
N GLY A 152 -11.38 -8.76 -17.36
CA GLY A 152 -10.31 -9.01 -18.32
C GLY A 152 -9.45 -10.25 -18.02
N LYS A 153 -8.45 -10.48 -18.87
CA LYS A 153 -7.52 -11.62 -18.76
C LYS A 153 -6.26 -11.23 -18.01
N GLY A 154 -5.83 -12.07 -17.08
CA GLY A 154 -4.57 -11.98 -16.35
C GLY A 154 -3.58 -13.05 -16.79
N ALA A 155 -2.29 -12.77 -16.66
CA ALA A 155 -1.21 -13.69 -17.05
C ALA A 155 -1.18 -14.99 -16.23
N PHE A 156 -1.84 -15.01 -15.07
CA PHE A 156 -1.79 -16.11 -14.10
C PHE A 156 -3.17 -16.74 -13.82
N ASP A 157 -4.20 -16.42 -14.63
CA ASP A 157 -5.57 -16.91 -14.38
C ASP A 157 -5.64 -18.45 -14.35
N ASP A 158 -4.88 -19.12 -15.23
CA ASP A 158 -4.81 -20.59 -15.33
C ASP A 158 -3.73 -21.22 -14.43
N THR A 159 -3.11 -20.43 -13.54
CA THR A 159 -2.09 -20.92 -12.60
C THR A 159 -2.73 -21.24 -11.26
N ASP A 160 -2.78 -22.51 -10.88
CA ASP A 160 -3.44 -22.97 -9.64
C ASP A 160 -2.86 -22.29 -8.39
N GLU A 161 -1.55 -22.46 -8.15
CA GLU A 161 -0.89 -21.87 -6.99
C GLU A 161 0.59 -21.53 -7.26
N LEU A 162 1.02 -20.35 -6.80
CA LEU A 162 2.42 -19.93 -6.71
C LEU A 162 2.74 -19.42 -5.31
N GLY A 163 3.68 -20.08 -4.64
CA GLY A 163 4.21 -19.66 -3.35
C GLY A 163 5.39 -18.69 -3.49
N PHE A 164 5.39 -17.61 -2.71
CA PHE A 164 6.48 -16.62 -2.65
C PHE A 164 7.27 -16.66 -1.33
N GLY A 165 6.94 -17.61 -0.45
CA GLY A 165 7.59 -17.78 0.84
C GLY A 165 7.22 -16.68 1.83
N LEU A 166 8.08 -16.48 2.82
CA LEU A 166 7.88 -15.48 3.88
C LEU A 166 8.13 -14.08 3.32
N MET A 167 7.08 -13.26 3.24
CA MET A 167 7.14 -11.90 2.75
C MET A 167 6.76 -10.89 3.82
N PHE A 168 7.36 -9.71 3.74
CA PHE A 168 6.93 -8.57 4.54
C PHE A 168 5.48 -8.20 4.21
N HIS A 169 4.62 -8.15 5.23
CA HIS A 169 3.24 -7.69 5.10
C HIS A 169 3.19 -6.17 5.28
N GLY A 170 3.53 -5.69 6.46
CA GLY A 170 3.53 -4.27 6.80
C GLY A 170 3.95 -4.00 8.23
N PHE A 171 3.76 -2.75 8.67
CA PHE A 171 4.06 -2.31 10.03
C PHE A 171 2.80 -2.16 10.87
N ASP A 172 2.88 -2.56 12.14
CA ASP A 172 1.92 -2.19 13.17
C ASP A 172 2.34 -0.83 13.72
N TYR A 173 1.62 0.21 13.30
CA TYR A 173 1.83 1.55 13.83
C TYR A 173 0.97 1.80 15.07
N PRO A 174 1.42 2.63 16.03
CA PRO A 174 0.66 2.94 17.24
C PRO A 174 -0.73 3.52 16.98
N ASP A 175 -0.89 4.30 15.92
CA ASP A 175 -2.17 4.92 15.54
C ASP A 175 -3.18 3.96 14.93
N GLU A 176 -2.77 2.72 14.64
CA GLU A 176 -3.63 1.66 14.11
C GLU A 176 -3.76 0.46 15.06
N THR A 177 -2.94 0.39 16.11
CA THR A 177 -2.94 -0.70 17.10
C THR A 177 -3.27 -0.26 18.51
N GLY A 178 -3.16 1.03 18.82
CA GLY A 178 -3.34 1.58 20.16
C GLY A 178 -2.19 1.28 21.13
N LYS A 179 -1.06 0.75 20.65
CA LYS A 179 0.12 0.43 21.47
C LYS A 179 1.30 1.31 21.07
N ASP A 180 2.05 1.83 22.04
CA ASP A 180 3.22 2.69 21.84
C ASP A 180 4.48 1.92 21.37
N GLU A 181 4.32 1.03 20.40
CA GLU A 181 5.39 0.23 19.81
C GLU A 181 5.24 0.14 18.30
N LEU A 182 6.37 0.03 17.59
CA LEU A 182 6.42 -0.32 16.18
C LEU A 182 6.74 -1.81 16.05
N ARG A 183 5.89 -2.54 15.33
CA ARG A 183 6.14 -3.96 15.02
C ARG A 183 6.10 -4.22 13.52
N THR A 184 6.78 -5.28 13.09
CA THR A 184 6.77 -5.75 11.70
C THR A 184 5.94 -7.02 11.61
N ARG A 185 5.16 -7.13 10.54
CA ARG A 185 4.36 -8.31 10.23
C ARG A 185 4.92 -9.01 9.00
N PHE A 186 4.99 -10.34 9.05
CA PHE A 186 5.33 -11.18 7.91
C PHE A 186 4.29 -12.29 7.77
N TRP A 187 4.14 -12.77 6.54
CA TRP A 187 3.19 -13.82 6.19
C TRP A 187 3.75 -14.68 5.06
N HIS A 188 3.19 -15.88 4.88
CA HIS A 188 3.55 -16.75 3.77
C HIS A 188 2.67 -16.41 2.57
N ALA A 189 3.25 -15.67 1.62
CA ALA A 189 2.49 -15.14 0.50
C ALA A 189 2.27 -16.23 -0.56
N VAL A 190 1.02 -16.34 -1.00
CA VAL A 190 0.56 -17.29 -2.00
C VAL A 190 -0.34 -16.55 -3.00
N MET A 191 -0.14 -16.83 -4.29
CA MET A 191 -1.02 -16.36 -5.36
C MET A 191 -1.73 -17.56 -5.97
N LYS A 192 -3.06 -17.47 -6.12
CA LYS A 192 -3.92 -18.50 -6.73
C LYS A 192 -4.71 -17.88 -7.86
N ASN A 193 -4.63 -18.45 -9.06
CA ASN A 193 -5.29 -17.93 -10.26
C ASN A 193 -4.99 -16.43 -10.49
N GLY A 194 -3.73 -16.03 -10.23
CA GLY A 194 -3.30 -14.64 -10.32
C GLY A 194 -3.75 -13.73 -9.18
N VAL A 195 -4.50 -14.22 -8.19
CA VAL A 195 -5.03 -13.45 -7.07
C VAL A 195 -4.28 -13.74 -5.78
N ILE A 196 -3.90 -12.68 -5.08
CA ILE A 196 -3.32 -12.67 -3.75
C ILE A 196 -4.41 -12.21 -2.79
N ASP A 197 -4.77 -13.07 -1.84
CA ASP A 197 -5.70 -12.76 -0.75
C ASP A 197 -4.86 -12.44 0.49
N TYR A 198 -4.88 -11.19 0.95
CA TYR A 198 -4.02 -10.77 2.05
C TYR A 198 -4.67 -11.11 3.39
N PRO A 199 -3.94 -11.68 4.36
CA PRO A 199 -4.43 -11.81 5.71
C PRO A 199 -4.61 -10.42 6.32
N THR A 200 -5.59 -10.29 7.20
CA THR A 200 -5.71 -9.07 7.99
C THR A 200 -4.44 -8.87 8.84
N PRO A 201 -4.12 -7.64 9.25
CA PRO A 201 -2.96 -7.39 10.12
C PRO A 201 -2.93 -8.28 11.39
N LYS A 202 -4.09 -8.63 11.95
CA LYS A 202 -4.23 -9.47 13.15
C LYS A 202 -3.94 -10.95 12.89
N GLU A 203 -4.11 -11.41 11.65
CA GLU A 203 -3.93 -12.82 11.24
C GLU A 203 -2.51 -13.11 10.72
N CYS A 204 -1.63 -12.10 10.70
CA CYS A 204 -0.25 -12.31 10.26
C CYS A 204 0.50 -13.23 11.24
N PRO A 205 1.05 -14.37 10.77
CA PRO A 205 1.60 -15.41 11.64
C PRO A 205 2.91 -15.01 12.33
N VAL A 206 3.65 -14.06 11.74
CA VAL A 206 4.94 -13.63 12.27
C VAL A 206 4.86 -12.14 12.58
N ASN A 207 5.05 -11.80 13.85
CA ASN A 207 5.03 -10.43 14.33
C ASN A 207 6.25 -10.15 15.22
N ARG A 208 7.07 -9.15 14.86
CA ARG A 208 8.32 -8.83 15.58
C ARG A 208 8.35 -7.37 16.01
N TYR A 209 8.61 -7.15 17.28
CA TYR A 209 8.90 -5.82 17.83
C TYR A 209 10.14 -5.21 17.15
N VAL A 210 10.08 -3.90 16.87
CA VAL A 210 11.19 -3.13 16.29
C VAL A 210 11.74 -2.14 17.31
N ARG A 211 10.88 -1.26 17.84
CA ARG A 211 11.22 -0.19 18.78
C ARG A 211 9.97 0.48 19.34
N ASP A 212 10.12 1.24 20.41
CA ASP A 212 9.09 2.15 20.92
C ASP A 212 8.79 3.24 19.88
N MET A 213 7.51 3.59 19.78
CA MET A 213 7.02 4.64 18.88
C MET A 213 5.69 5.16 19.41
N LYS A 214 5.46 6.47 19.35
CA LYS A 214 4.18 7.07 19.74
C LYS A 214 3.35 7.48 18.53
N ALA A 215 2.04 7.43 18.67
CA ALA A 215 1.11 7.93 17.66
C ALA A 215 1.26 9.46 17.51
N LYS A 216 1.21 9.96 16.27
CA LYS A 216 1.15 11.40 16.00
C LYS A 216 -0.21 11.95 16.44
N ALA A 217 -0.28 13.11 17.10
CA ALA A 217 -1.55 13.74 17.45
C ALA A 217 -2.21 14.43 16.25
N PHE A 218 -3.54 14.35 16.15
CA PHE A 218 -4.35 15.04 15.15
C PHE A 218 -5.50 15.80 15.81
N GLU A 219 -5.75 17.02 15.36
CA GLU A 219 -6.80 17.91 15.85
C GLU A 219 -7.46 18.58 14.65
N LEU A 220 -8.81 18.53 14.62
CA LEU A 220 -9.59 19.19 13.58
C LEU A 220 -9.35 20.71 13.61
N ASP A 221 -9.30 21.30 12.41
CA ASP A 221 -9.08 22.73 12.16
C ASP A 221 -7.74 23.31 12.64
N ASN A 222 -6.88 22.48 13.26
CA ASN A 222 -5.51 22.83 13.61
C ASN A 222 -4.52 22.20 12.62
N ASN A 223 -4.37 20.87 12.67
CA ASN A 223 -3.43 20.13 11.83
C ASN A 223 -4.12 19.14 10.88
N MET A 224 -5.45 19.15 10.86
CA MET A 224 -6.28 18.34 10.00
C MET A 224 -7.56 19.10 9.62
N GLN A 225 -7.83 19.22 8.32
CA GLN A 225 -9.11 19.75 7.83
C GLN A 225 -10.23 18.70 8.01
N PRO A 226 -11.44 19.08 8.47
CA PRO A 226 -12.60 18.20 8.52
C PRO A 226 -12.99 17.63 7.16
N VAL A 227 -13.63 16.47 7.14
CA VAL A 227 -14.20 15.88 5.93
C VAL A 227 -15.26 16.80 5.32
N ALA A 228 -16.00 17.53 6.17
CA ALA A 228 -16.99 18.55 5.81
C ALA A 228 -16.45 19.51 4.75
N SER A 229 -15.42 20.25 5.15
CA SER A 229 -14.75 21.27 4.34
C SER A 229 -13.93 20.66 3.20
N THR A 230 -13.43 19.42 3.36
CA THR A 230 -12.73 18.73 2.28
C THR A 230 -13.67 18.44 1.10
N GLU A 231 -14.93 18.10 1.36
CA GLU A 231 -15.89 17.84 0.28
C GLU A 231 -16.26 19.10 -0.50
N GLU A 232 -16.51 20.21 0.21
CA GLU A 232 -16.90 21.51 -0.36
C GLU A 232 -15.84 22.11 -1.29
N SER A 233 -14.56 21.77 -1.09
CA SER A 233 -13.43 22.33 -1.84
C SER A 233 -13.07 21.57 -3.12
N LEU A 234 -13.80 20.49 -3.47
CA LEU A 234 -13.43 19.51 -4.51
C LEU A 234 -14.43 19.39 -5.67
#